data_AF-A0A7X4VWM4-F1
#
_entry.id   AF-A0A7X4VWM4-F1
#
_cell.length_a   1.000
_cell.length_b   1.000
_cell.length_c   1.000
_cell.angle_alpha   90.00
_cell.angle_beta   90.00
_cell.angle_gamma   90.00
#
_symmetry.space_group_name_H-M   'P 1'
#
loop_
_entity.id
_entity.type
_entity.pdbx_description
1 polymer ?
#
loop_
_entity_poly.entity_id
_entity_poly.type
_entity_poly.pdbx_seq_one_letter_code
_entity_poly.pdbx_strand_id
1 'polypeptide(L)' 'MAIQVTGRSQSRCEGGLAAFWIDAGRAERELGWRSHCGLETMMADTWLWQHQRSEGYWAGLSVNHQVG' A
#
# COMPACT_ATOMS: atom_id res chain seq x y z
N MET A 1 12.04 -15.09 12.30
CA MET A 1 12.91 -14.03 11.75
C MET A 1 12.14 -12.72 11.86
N ALA A 2 12.63 -11.72 12.60
CA ALA A 2 11.98 -10.41 12.69
C ALA A 2 12.67 -9.46 11.71
N ILE A 3 11.88 -8.77 10.87
CA ILE A 3 12.39 -7.77 9.93
C ILE A 3 12.44 -6.43 10.68
N GLN A 4 13.61 -5.80 10.72
CA GLN A 4 13.73 -4.46 11.28
C GLN A 4 13.40 -3.43 10.20
N VAL A 5 12.38 -2.61 10.46
CA VAL A 5 12.06 -1.47 9.62
C VAL A 5 12.78 -0.25 10.19
N THR A 6 13.82 0.22 9.49
CA THR A 6 14.57 1.42 9.89
C THR A 6 13.92 2.67 9.30
N GLY A 7 13.43 3.58 10.15
CA GLY A 7 12.88 4.87 9.74
C GLY A 7 13.81 6.04 10.05
N ARG A 8 13.72 7.13 9.27
CA ARG A 8 14.27 8.45 9.61
C ARG A 8 13.16 9.49 9.50
N SER A 9 13.12 10.43 10.44
CA SER A 9 12.20 11.57 10.37
C SER A 9 12.63 12.50 9.23
N GLN A 10 11.66 13.01 8.47
CA GLN A 10 11.84 13.95 7.36
C GLN A 10 10.87 15.12 7.53
N SER A 11 11.10 16.22 6.81
CA SER A 11 10.16 17.35 6.80
C SER A 11 8.79 16.93 6.28
N ARG A 12 7.73 17.61 6.73
CA ARG A 12 6.38 17.34 6.22
C ARG A 12 6.33 17.62 4.72
N CYS A 13 5.66 16.76 3.97
CA CYS A 13 5.37 17.04 2.56
C CYS A 13 4.43 18.24 2.46
N GLU A 14 4.73 19.16 1.54
CA GLU A 14 3.86 20.29 1.22
C GLU A 14 2.46 19.79 0.82
N GLY A 15 1.41 20.42 1.34
CA GLY A 15 0.03 19.98 1.12
C GLY A 15 -0.42 18.75 1.92
N GLY A 16 0.47 18.13 2.72
CA GLY A 16 0.10 17.00 3.57
C GLY A 16 -0.85 17.40 4.71
N LEU A 17 -2.01 16.76 4.78
CA LEU A 17 -2.92 16.87 5.93
C LEU A 17 -2.36 16.16 7.16
N ALA A 18 -2.77 16.57 8.36
CA ALA A 18 -2.29 15.97 9.60
C ALA A 18 -2.91 14.60 9.87
N ALA A 19 -4.22 14.46 9.65
CA ALA A 19 -4.96 13.22 9.72
C ALA A 19 -6.27 13.36 8.95
N PHE A 20 -6.77 12.25 8.38
CA PHE A 20 -8.06 12.19 7.69
C PHE A 20 -8.60 10.76 7.70
N TRP A 21 -9.91 10.60 7.93
CA TRP A 21 -10.62 9.32 7.95
C TRP A 21 -12.04 9.48 7.41
N ILE A 22 -12.67 8.39 6.99
CA ILE A 22 -14.02 8.39 6.40
C ILE A 22 -15.00 7.66 7.32
N ASP A 23 -16.18 8.24 7.55
CA ASP A 23 -17.34 7.50 8.04
C ASP A 23 -17.98 6.73 6.88
N ALA A 24 -17.83 5.40 6.91
CA ALA A 24 -18.36 4.50 5.89
C ALA A 24 -19.84 4.13 6.08
N GLY A 25 -20.52 4.68 7.10
CA GLY A 25 -21.89 4.31 7.44
C GLY A 25 -22.91 4.58 6.33
N ARG A 26 -22.64 5.52 5.42
CA ARG A 26 -23.49 5.73 4.23
C ARG A 26 -23.43 4.54 3.28
N ALA A 27 -22.24 4.01 3.00
CA ALA A 27 -22.06 2.86 2.12
C ALA A 27 -22.67 1.59 2.71
N GLU A 28 -22.61 1.43 4.04
CA GLU A 28 -23.27 0.33 4.74
C GLU A 28 -24.80 0.42 4.61
N ARG A 29 -25.40 1.60 4.80
CA ARG A 29 -26.85 1.79 4.71
C ARG A 29 -27.40 1.68 3.28
N GLU A 30 -26.72 2.27 2.31
CA GLU A 30 -27.23 2.39 0.93
C GLU A 30 -26.85 1.18 0.06
N LEU A 31 -25.68 0.58 0.31
CA LEU A 31 -25.14 -0.50 -0.53
C LEU A 31 -25.01 -1.83 0.22
N GLY A 32 -25.26 -1.86 1.54
CA GLY A 32 -24.97 -3.03 2.36
C GLY A 32 -23.48 -3.37 2.43
N TRP A 33 -22.60 -2.43 2.07
CA TRP A 33 -21.17 -2.68 1.92
C TRP A 33 -20.38 -2.25 3.16
N ARG A 34 -19.40 -3.07 3.54
CA ARG A 34 -18.44 -2.79 4.61
C ARG A 34 -17.08 -3.42 4.30
N SER A 35 -15.99 -2.80 4.76
CA SER A 35 -14.66 -3.42 4.71
C SER A 35 -14.57 -4.55 5.75
N HIS A 36 -14.10 -5.72 5.33
CA HIS A 36 -13.93 -6.89 6.21
C HIS A 36 -12.47 -7.14 6.60
N CYS A 37 -11.52 -6.55 5.86
CA CYS A 37 -10.08 -6.71 6.10
C CYS A 37 -9.58 -5.63 7.07
N GLY A 38 -8.96 -6.07 8.18
CA GLY A 38 -8.29 -5.20 9.14
C GLY A 38 -6.85 -4.88 8.73
N LEU A 39 -6.17 -4.09 9.57
CA LEU A 39 -4.80 -3.64 9.32
C LEU A 39 -3.82 -4.82 9.24
N GLU A 40 -4.01 -5.85 10.07
CA GLU A 40 -3.17 -7.04 10.11
C GLU A 40 -3.22 -7.81 8.79
N THR A 41 -4.42 -8.01 8.26
CA THR A 41 -4.63 -8.65 6.95
C THR A 41 -3.96 -7.82 5.85
N MET A 42 -4.16 -6.50 5.86
CA MET A 42 -3.54 -5.61 4.87
C MET A 42 -2.01 -5.67 4.91
N MET A 43 -1.40 -5.67 6.10
CA MET A 43 0.05 -5.78 6.25
C MET A 43 0.58 -7.14 5.78
N ALA A 44 -0.12 -8.23 6.11
CA ALA A 44 0.26 -9.57 5.68
C ALA A 44 0.20 -9.72 4.15
N ASP A 45 -0.88 -9.27 3.52
CA ASP A 45 -1.06 -9.33 2.06
C ASP A 45 0.00 -8.48 1.34
N THR A 46 0.30 -7.29 1.88
CA THR A 46 1.34 -6.40 1.34
C THR A 46 2.72 -7.06 1.41
N TRP A 47 3.07 -7.66 2.55
CA TRP A 47 4.35 -8.36 2.71
C TRP A 47 4.45 -9.57 1.77
N LEU A 48 3.39 -10.37 1.67
CA LEU A 48 3.37 -11.53 0.77
C LEU A 48 3.61 -11.11 -0.68
N TRP A 49 2.95 -10.05 -1.13
CA TRP A 49 3.17 -9.52 -2.48
C TRP A 49 4.60 -9.01 -2.66
N GLN A 50 5.10 -8.19 -1.75
CA GLN A 50 6.44 -7.59 -1.85
C GLN A 50 7.56 -8.65 -1.79
N HIS A 51 7.38 -9.67 -0.97
CA HIS A 51 8.31 -10.78 -0.83
C HIS A 51 8.37 -11.64 -2.11
N GLN A 52 7.20 -11.91 -2.72
CA GLN A 52 7.12 -12.71 -3.94
C GLN A 52 7.48 -11.92 -5.21
N ARG A 53 7.32 -10.59 -5.20
CA ARG A 53 7.52 -9.71 -6.36
C ARG A 53 8.35 -8.48 -5.99
N SER A 54 9.61 -8.69 -5.65
CA SER A 54 10.51 -7.59 -5.25
C SER A 54 10.73 -6.53 -6.35
N GLU A 55 10.68 -6.93 -7.62
CA GLU A 55 10.80 -6.04 -8.80
C GLU A 55 9.45 -5.53 -9.33
N GLY A 56 8.36 -5.86 -8.63
CA GLY A 56 7.00 -5.54 -9.05
C GLY A 56 6.56 -6.32 -10.30
N TYR A 57 5.67 -5.72 -11.09
CA TYR A 57 5.09 -6.39 -12.27
C TYR A 57 6.04 -6.54 -13.46
N TRP A 58 7.14 -5.78 -13.49
CA TRP A 58 8.08 -5.75 -14.62
C TRP A 58 9.20 -6.79 -14.51
N ALA A 59 9.22 -7.60 -13.46
CA ALA A 59 10.19 -8.68 -13.29
C ALA A 59 10.15 -9.63 -14.51
N GLY A 60 11.20 -9.61 -15.33
CA GLY A 60 11.31 -10.43 -16.55
C GLY A 60 10.85 -9.78 -17.86
N LEU A 61 10.37 -8.53 -17.84
CA LEU A 61 10.22 -7.74 -19.07
C LEU A 61 11.54 -7.00 -19.30
N SER A 62 12.46 -7.62 -20.03
CA SER A 62 13.61 -6.92 -20.63
C SER A 62 13.07 -5.93 -21.65
N VAL A 63 12.78 -4.70 -21.19
CA VAL A 63 12.46 -3.59 -22.07
C VAL A 63 13.76 -3.23 -22.77
N ASN A 64 13.95 -3.74 -24.00
CA ASN A 64 14.99 -3.26 -24.90
C ASN A 64 14.67 -1.81 -25.25
N HIS A 65 15.07 -0.87 -24.40
CA HIS A 65 15.01 0.55 -24.70
C HIS A 65 16.21 0.90 -25.59
N GLN A 66 16.13 0.48 -26.85
CA GLN A 66 16.87 1.14 -27.92
C GLN A 66 16.07 2.39 -28.28
N VAL A 67 16.47 3.53 -27.71
CA VAL A 67 16.09 4.83 -28.25
C VAL A 67 17.37 5.45 -28.78
N GLY A 68 17.43 5.51 -30.12
CA GLY A 68 18.34 6.38 -30.87
C GLY A 68 17.71 7.74 -31.10
#